data_AF-A0A7X7UUS4-F1
#
_entry.id   AF-A0A7X7UUS4-F1
#
_cell.length_a   1.000
_cell.length_b   1.000
_cell.length_c   1.000
_cell.angle_alpha   90.00
_cell.angle_beta   90.00
_cell.angle_gamma   90.00
#
_symmetry.space_group_name_H-M   'P 1'
#
loop_
_entity.id
_entity.type
_entity.pdbx_description
1 polymer ?
#
loop_
_entity_poly.entity_id
_entity_poly.type
_entity_poly.pdbx_seq_one_letter_code
_entity_poly.pdbx_strand_id
1 'polypeptide(L)'
;MKNIFLFFLFSIILSGWTVTTYAQSEDDLIEICGMIAQDATFLKDFTIRLDAGDPPPIQRFSVILKKGIKYRFSVCNSNDYEGRVILQLFDNNRLLATTYVVASGKDYPSIDYDCSKTGAYHLFFNFKEGKPGLAVGLLSLVETM
;
A
#
# COMPACT_ATOMS: atom_id res chain seq x y z
N MET A 1 -27.37 -45.00 31.62
CA MET A 1 -25.95 -44.62 31.38
C MET A 1 -25.60 -44.30 29.92
N LYS A 2 -26.55 -44.28 28.97
CA LYS A 2 -26.26 -44.07 27.53
C LYS A 2 -26.35 -42.59 27.09
N ASN A 3 -26.98 -41.73 27.90
CA ASN A 3 -27.23 -40.31 27.57
C ASN A 3 -26.18 -39.34 28.14
N ILE A 4 -25.32 -39.79 29.07
CA ILE A 4 -24.22 -38.97 29.63
C ILE A 4 -23.02 -38.94 28.67
N PHE A 5 -22.79 -40.02 27.92
CA PHE A 5 -21.71 -40.11 26.93
C PHE A 5 -21.92 -39.14 25.75
N LEU A 6 -23.18 -38.83 25.42
CA LEU A 6 -23.53 -37.90 24.34
C LEU A 6 -23.19 -36.44 24.69
N PHE A 7 -23.30 -36.06 25.96
CA PHE A 7 -22.94 -34.72 26.45
C PHE A 7 -21.42 -34.52 26.52
N PHE A 8 -20.66 -35.57 26.84
CA PHE A 8 -19.20 -35.49 26.83
C PHE A 8 -18.62 -35.35 25.41
N LEU A 9 -19.25 -35.96 24.41
CA LEU A 9 -18.82 -35.87 23.01
C LEU A 9 -19.08 -34.47 22.41
N PHE A 10 -20.14 -33.77 22.85
CA PHE A 10 -20.45 -32.42 22.39
C PHE A 10 -19.50 -31.35 22.97
N SER A 11 -19.00 -31.57 24.19
CA SER A 11 -18.07 -30.63 24.85
C SER A 11 -16.66 -30.64 24.25
N ILE A 12 -16.22 -31.77 23.66
CA ILE A 12 -14.90 -31.91 23.02
C ILE A 12 -14.82 -31.22 21.65
N ILE A 13 -15.96 -30.94 21.00
CA ILE A 13 -15.99 -30.30 19.66
C ILE A 13 -15.86 -28.77 19.74
N LEU A 14 -16.08 -28.16 20.92
CA LEU A 14 -16.07 -26.71 21.11
C LEU A 14 -14.71 -26.11 21.53
N SER A 15 -13.69 -26.93 21.82
CA SER A 15 -12.42 -26.45 22.38
C SER A 15 -11.27 -26.30 21.37
N GLY A 16 -11.52 -26.43 20.06
CA GLY A 16 -10.46 -26.80 19.12
C GLY A 16 -10.11 -25.85 17.97
N TRP A 17 -10.55 -24.60 17.92
CA TRP A 17 -10.23 -23.74 16.76
C TRP A 17 -10.09 -22.26 17.15
N THR A 18 -8.99 -21.89 17.80
CA THR A 18 -8.58 -20.47 17.86
C THR A 18 -7.91 -20.13 16.53
N VAL A 19 -8.66 -19.59 15.57
CA VAL A 19 -8.09 -19.03 14.36
C VAL A 19 -7.38 -17.74 14.75
N THR A 20 -6.05 -17.73 14.72
CA THR A 20 -5.25 -16.51 14.90
C THR A 20 -5.39 -15.66 13.65
N THR A 21 -6.29 -14.69 13.66
CA THR A 21 -6.34 -13.65 12.62
C THR A 21 -5.29 -12.59 12.98
N TYR A 22 -4.17 -12.59 12.25
CA TYR A 22 -3.19 -11.51 12.33
C TYR A 22 -3.65 -10.38 11.41
N ALA A 23 -4.51 -9.48 11.91
CA ALA A 23 -4.76 -8.23 11.20
C ALA A 23 -3.48 -7.39 11.27
N GLN A 24 -2.95 -6.95 10.13
CA GLN A 24 -1.83 -6.02 10.11
C GLN A 24 -2.34 -4.63 10.48
N SER A 25 -1.69 -3.99 11.46
CA SER A 25 -2.00 -2.60 11.78
C SER A 25 -1.40 -1.66 10.72
N GLU A 26 -1.93 -0.44 10.63
CA GLU A 26 -1.39 0.58 9.72
C GLU A 26 0.06 0.94 10.09
N ASP A 27 0.40 0.93 11.38
CA ASP A 27 1.75 1.20 11.87
C ASP A 27 2.76 0.11 11.44
N ASP A 28 2.33 -1.16 11.44
CA ASP A 28 3.17 -2.27 10.95
C ASP A 28 3.49 -2.09 9.46
N LEU A 29 2.55 -1.58 8.66
CA LEU A 29 2.76 -1.33 7.24
C LEU A 29 3.74 -0.20 6.99
N ILE A 30 3.71 0.84 7.83
CA ILE A 30 4.67 1.95 7.77
C ILE A 30 6.08 1.43 8.07
N GLU A 31 6.25 0.60 9.10
CA GLU A 31 7.54 -0.02 9.43
C GLU A 31 8.06 -0.89 8.27
N ILE A 32 7.20 -1.74 7.71
CA ILE A 32 7.53 -2.58 6.55
C ILE A 32 7.94 -1.73 5.35
N CYS A 33 7.20 -0.66 5.06
CA CYS A 33 7.56 0.27 3.99
C CYS A 33 8.86 1.02 4.27
N GLY A 34 9.13 1.37 5.52
CA GLY A 34 10.38 2.01 5.93
C GLY A 34 11.58 1.15 5.59
N MET A 35 11.48 -0.17 5.80
CA MET A 35 12.53 -1.12 5.38
C MET A 35 12.73 -1.14 3.85
N ILE A 36 11.67 -0.97 3.06
CA ILE A 36 11.75 -0.90 1.58
C ILE A 36 12.40 0.40 1.10
N ALA A 37 12.29 1.50 1.87
CA ALA A 37 12.92 2.76 1.54
C ALA A 37 14.46 2.71 1.63
N GLN A 38 15.03 1.70 2.32
CA GLN A 38 16.47 1.43 2.44
C GLN A 38 17.28 2.65 2.87
N ASP A 39 18.13 3.15 1.96
CA ASP A 39 19.08 4.25 2.11
C ASP A 39 18.46 5.64 1.99
N ALA A 40 17.15 5.72 1.72
CA ALA A 40 16.44 6.97 1.55
C ALA A 40 15.95 7.55 2.88
N THR A 41 16.09 8.87 3.03
CA THR A 41 15.55 9.62 4.18
C THR A 41 14.03 9.74 4.06
N PHE A 42 13.30 9.16 5.02
CA PHE A 42 11.84 9.29 5.09
C PHE A 42 11.41 10.75 5.17
N LEU A 43 10.39 11.13 4.40
CA LEU A 43 9.80 12.47 4.44
C LEU A 43 8.33 12.43 4.86
N LYS A 44 7.54 11.53 4.29
CA LYS A 44 6.09 11.47 4.51
C LYS A 44 5.49 10.13 4.11
N ASP A 45 4.48 9.70 4.86
CA ASP A 45 3.61 8.58 4.53
C ASP A 45 2.21 9.04 4.08
N PHE A 46 1.51 8.13 3.40
CA PHE A 46 0.14 8.27 2.95
C PHE A 46 -0.58 6.95 3.22
N THR A 47 -1.63 6.96 4.03
CA THR A 47 -2.52 5.80 4.18
C THR A 47 -3.57 5.81 3.09
N ILE A 48 -3.65 4.71 2.33
CA ILE A 48 -4.62 4.49 1.27
C ILE A 48 -5.56 3.39 1.71
N ARG A 49 -6.84 3.73 1.86
CA ARG A 49 -7.91 2.76 2.12
C ARG A 49 -9.04 3.04 1.16
N LEU A 50 -9.33 2.08 0.30
CA LEU A 50 -10.38 2.21 -0.71
C LEU A 50 -11.22 0.93 -0.71
N ASP A 51 -12.53 1.12 -0.76
CA ASP A 51 -13.47 0.04 -0.99
C ASP A 51 -13.45 -0.42 -2.45
N ALA A 52 -14.11 -1.54 -2.73
CA ALA A 52 -14.26 -2.04 -4.08
C ALA A 52 -15.12 -1.07 -4.92
N GLY A 53 -14.82 -0.92 -6.21
CA GLY A 53 -15.65 -0.09 -7.10
C GLY A 53 -15.29 -0.19 -8.58
N ASP A 54 -16.28 0.12 -9.43
CA ASP A 54 -16.14 0.22 -10.88
C ASP A 54 -16.79 1.53 -11.38
N PRO A 55 -16.01 2.52 -11.88
CA PRO A 55 -14.57 2.46 -12.09
C PRO A 55 -13.78 2.40 -10.77
N PRO A 56 -12.51 1.90 -10.79
CA PRO A 56 -11.67 1.84 -9.60
C PRO A 56 -11.62 3.19 -8.85
N PRO A 57 -11.95 3.22 -7.56
CA PRO A 57 -11.84 4.42 -6.76
C PRO A 57 -10.41 4.96 -6.73
N ILE A 58 -10.27 6.28 -6.63
CA ILE A 58 -8.96 6.96 -6.62
C ILE A 58 -8.86 7.84 -5.39
N GLN A 59 -7.77 7.66 -4.62
CA GLN A 59 -7.36 8.59 -3.57
C GLN A 59 -6.22 9.47 -4.08
N ARG A 60 -6.26 10.77 -3.78
CA ARG A 60 -5.31 11.76 -4.30
C ARG A 60 -4.64 12.52 -3.18
N PHE A 61 -3.34 12.75 -3.35
CA PHE A 61 -2.55 13.62 -2.48
C PHE A 61 -1.72 14.58 -3.31
N SER A 62 -1.44 15.76 -2.75
CA SER A 62 -0.55 16.75 -3.36
C SER A 62 0.70 16.91 -2.50
N VAL A 63 1.85 16.96 -3.14
CA VAL A 63 3.16 17.14 -2.50
C VAL A 63 3.93 18.25 -3.21
N ILE A 64 4.75 18.99 -2.46
CA ILE A 64 5.68 19.95 -3.03
C ILE A 64 7.04 19.27 -3.12
N LEU A 65 7.56 19.13 -4.34
CA LEU A 65 8.90 18.60 -4.59
C LEU A 65 9.84 19.73 -4.97
N LYS A 66 11.12 19.59 -4.60
CA LYS A 66 12.17 20.56 -4.93
C LYS A 66 13.01 20.04 -6.10
N LYS A 67 13.33 20.93 -7.03
CA LYS A 67 14.25 20.64 -8.15
C LYS A 67 15.61 20.19 -7.64
N GLY A 68 16.22 19.24 -8.34
CA GLY A 68 17.56 18.73 -8.03
C GLY A 68 17.57 17.73 -6.88
N ILE A 69 16.41 17.18 -6.50
CA ILE A 69 16.33 16.10 -5.53
C ILE A 69 15.76 14.87 -6.23
N LYS A 70 16.39 13.73 -5.99
CA LYS A 70 15.86 12.42 -6.35
C LYS A 70 14.99 11.92 -5.22
N TYR A 71 13.71 11.72 -5.54
CA TYR A 71 12.74 11.20 -4.59
C TYR A 71 12.45 9.73 -4.90
N ARG A 72 12.25 8.94 -3.85
CA ARG A 72 11.72 7.58 -3.96
C ARG A 72 10.29 7.57 -3.46
N PHE A 73 9.40 7.02 -4.26
CA PHE A 73 8.04 6.73 -3.85
C PHE A 73 7.87 5.22 -3.74
N SER A 74 7.55 4.73 -2.54
CA SER A 74 7.36 3.30 -2.27
C SER A 74 5.90 3.01 -1.93
N VAL A 75 5.46 1.78 -2.16
CA VAL A 75 4.12 1.32 -1.78
C VAL A 75 4.17 -0.05 -1.12
N CYS A 76 3.39 -0.23 -0.05
CA CYS A 76 3.17 -1.54 0.57
C CYS A 76 1.69 -1.80 0.71
N ASN A 77 1.31 -3.05 0.44
CA ASN A 77 -0.07 -3.50 0.58
C ASN A 77 -0.20 -4.27 1.88
N SER A 78 -1.35 -4.12 2.54
CA SER A 78 -1.76 -5.04 3.59
C SER A 78 -1.95 -6.44 3.01
N ASN A 79 -1.51 -7.45 3.77
CA ASN A 79 -1.78 -8.86 3.45
C ASN A 79 -3.23 -9.26 3.71
N ASP A 80 -4.01 -8.42 4.39
CA ASP A 80 -5.42 -8.68 4.71
C ASP A 80 -6.37 -8.42 3.52
N TYR A 81 -5.84 -7.83 2.44
CA TYR A 81 -6.61 -7.45 1.26
C TYR A 81 -5.96 -8.00 -0.01
N GLU A 82 -6.78 -8.41 -0.97
CA GLU A 82 -6.30 -8.83 -2.29
C GLU A 82 -5.89 -7.65 -3.18
N GLY A 83 -6.36 -6.44 -2.86
CA GLY A 83 -6.09 -5.24 -3.63
C GLY A 83 -4.59 -4.94 -3.69
N ARG A 84 -4.08 -4.76 -4.91
CA ARG A 84 -2.70 -4.31 -5.14
C ARG A 84 -2.71 -2.85 -5.59
N VAL A 85 -2.12 -1.99 -4.78
CA VAL A 85 -2.10 -0.54 -5.01
C VAL A 85 -1.21 -0.20 -6.19
N ILE A 86 -1.71 0.70 -7.02
CA ILE A 86 -0.97 1.40 -8.06
C ILE A 86 -0.77 2.82 -7.57
N LEU A 87 0.46 3.29 -7.62
CA LEU A 87 0.81 4.69 -7.47
C LEU A 87 1.09 5.27 -8.86
N GLN A 88 0.58 6.48 -9.10
CA GLN A 88 0.90 7.30 -10.25
C GLN A 88 1.32 8.69 -9.79
N LEU A 89 2.47 9.15 -10.28
CA LEU A 89 2.99 10.50 -10.05
C LEU A 89 2.68 11.39 -11.25
N PHE A 90 2.04 12.52 -11.00
CA PHE A 90 1.68 13.51 -12.01
C PHE A 90 2.32 14.88 -11.75
N ASP A 91 2.73 15.55 -12.83
CA ASP A 91 2.89 17.01 -12.87
C ASP A 91 1.73 17.57 -13.69
N ASN A 92 0.81 18.27 -13.02
CA ASN A 92 -0.49 18.65 -13.58
C ASN A 92 -1.22 17.44 -14.18
N ASN A 93 -1.36 17.37 -15.51
CA ASN A 93 -2.06 16.30 -16.22
C ASN A 93 -1.09 15.28 -16.85
N ARG A 94 0.21 15.46 -16.70
CA ARG A 94 1.22 14.58 -17.28
C ARG A 94 1.63 13.50 -16.29
N LEU A 95 1.40 12.23 -16.66
CA LEU A 95 1.94 11.09 -15.92
C LEU A 95 3.47 11.06 -16.09
N LEU A 96 4.19 11.04 -14.98
CA LEU A 96 5.66 11.04 -14.94
C LEU A 96 6.21 9.66 -14.62
N ALA A 97 5.59 8.97 -13.66
CA ALA A 97 6.03 7.66 -13.20
C ALA A 97 4.87 6.89 -12.57
N THR A 98 4.98 5.55 -12.56
CA THR A 98 3.99 4.68 -11.95
C THR A 98 4.62 3.38 -11.45
N THR A 99 4.08 2.82 -10.37
CA THR A 99 4.49 1.52 -9.84
C THR A 99 3.93 0.34 -10.63
N TYR A 100 3.07 0.57 -11.63
CA TYR A 100 2.50 -0.50 -12.46
C TYR A 100 2.62 -0.19 -13.96
N VAL A 101 3.29 -1.07 -14.69
CA VAL A 101 3.44 -0.94 -16.15
C VAL A 101 2.43 -1.83 -16.85
N VAL A 102 1.36 -1.21 -17.36
CA VAL A 102 0.25 -1.92 -18.03
C VAL A 102 0.73 -2.82 -19.17
N ALA A 103 1.68 -2.35 -19.99
CA ALA A 103 2.17 -3.10 -21.14
C ALA A 103 2.88 -4.42 -20.79
N SER A 104 3.52 -4.50 -19.62
CA SER A 104 4.21 -5.69 -19.15
C SER A 104 3.47 -6.44 -18.03
N GLY A 105 2.42 -5.85 -17.48
CA GLY A 105 1.70 -6.36 -16.32
C GLY A 105 2.54 -6.39 -15.03
N LYS A 106 3.70 -5.72 -15.01
CA LYS A 106 4.65 -5.80 -13.89
C LYS A 106 4.42 -4.71 -12.85
N ASP A 107 4.43 -5.12 -11.59
CA ASP A 107 4.46 -4.25 -10.42
C ASP A 107 5.89 -3.97 -9.95
N TYR A 108 6.08 -2.75 -9.45
CA TYR A 108 7.29 -2.30 -8.79
C TYR A 108 6.93 -1.81 -7.39
N PRO A 109 7.67 -2.23 -6.33
CA PRO A 109 7.39 -1.79 -4.96
C PRO A 109 7.73 -0.31 -4.75
N SER A 110 8.55 0.27 -5.62
CA SER A 110 8.92 1.67 -5.59
C SER A 110 9.28 2.20 -6.98
N ILE A 111 9.27 3.53 -7.09
CA ILE A 111 9.76 4.29 -8.23
C ILE A 111 10.68 5.42 -7.73
N ASP A 112 11.77 5.66 -8.44
CA ASP A 112 12.61 6.83 -8.22
C ASP A 112 12.28 7.89 -9.28
N TYR A 113 12.25 9.15 -8.85
CA TYR A 113 11.98 10.29 -9.73
C TYR A 113 12.97 11.43 -9.47
N ASP A 114 13.73 11.77 -10.49
CA ASP A 114 14.63 12.92 -10.50
C ASP A 114 13.82 14.20 -10.76
N CYS A 115 13.62 15.00 -9.71
CA CYS A 115 12.77 16.17 -9.79
C CYS A 115 13.43 17.29 -10.61
N SER A 116 12.90 17.57 -11.80
CA SER A 116 13.45 18.58 -12.71
C SER A 116 12.93 20.01 -12.45
N LYS A 117 11.83 20.15 -11.70
CA LYS A 117 11.13 21.42 -11.44
C LYS A 117 10.56 21.46 -10.02
N THR A 118 10.84 22.54 -9.29
CA THR A 118 10.21 22.80 -7.99
C THR A 118 8.75 23.14 -8.19
N GLY A 119 7.85 22.47 -7.46
CA GLY A 119 6.42 22.75 -7.56
C GLY A 119 5.54 21.67 -6.94
N ALA A 120 4.24 21.82 -7.16
CA ALA A 120 3.25 20.85 -6.76
C ALA A 120 3.20 19.68 -7.74
N TYR A 121 3.17 18.47 -7.18
CA TYR A 121 2.97 17.21 -7.88
C TYR A 121 1.81 16.47 -7.23
N HIS A 122 1.18 15.58 -7.97
CA HIS A 122 0.01 14.85 -7.51
C HIS A 122 0.25 13.35 -7.53
N LEU A 123 -0.07 12.71 -6.41
CA LEU A 123 -0.02 11.27 -6.23
C LEU A 123 -1.43 10.73 -6.34
N PHE A 124 -1.64 9.82 -7.27
CA PHE A 124 -2.91 9.14 -7.47
C PHE A 124 -2.72 7.68 -7.08
N PHE A 125 -3.58 7.21 -6.19
CA PHE A 125 -3.58 5.84 -5.71
C PHE A 125 -4.92 5.18 -6.03
N ASN A 126 -4.84 3.99 -6.60
CA ASN A 126 -5.99 3.12 -6.80
C ASN A 126 -5.54 1.66 -6.68
N PHE A 127 -6.47 0.76 -6.40
CA PHE A 127 -6.16 -0.66 -6.42
C PHE A 127 -6.50 -1.26 -7.79
N LYS A 128 -5.67 -2.21 -8.24
CA LYS A 128 -5.90 -2.96 -9.47
C LYS A 128 -7.30 -3.53 -9.53
N GLU A 129 -7.90 -3.45 -10.71
CA GLU A 129 -9.23 -4.02 -11.00
C GLU A 129 -10.35 -3.47 -10.10
N GLY A 130 -10.11 -2.36 -9.37
CA GLY A 130 -11.10 -1.81 -8.45
C GLY A 130 -11.35 -2.68 -7.22
N LYS A 131 -10.40 -3.57 -6.87
CA LYS A 131 -10.47 -4.38 -5.65
C LYS A 131 -10.38 -3.50 -4.40
N PRO A 132 -10.99 -3.91 -3.27
CA PRO A 132 -10.80 -3.21 -2.02
C PRO A 132 -9.37 -3.41 -1.52
N GLY A 133 -8.84 -2.43 -0.80
CA GLY A 133 -7.48 -2.54 -0.29
C GLY A 133 -7.12 -1.55 0.79
N LEU A 134 -6.09 -1.93 1.53
CA LEU A 134 -5.34 -1.09 2.45
C LEU A 134 -3.87 -1.09 2.02
N ALA A 135 -3.29 0.09 1.90
CA ALA A 135 -1.90 0.26 1.55
C ALA A 135 -1.31 1.51 2.20
N VAL A 136 0.01 1.56 2.28
CA VAL A 136 0.78 2.75 2.66
C VAL A 136 1.67 3.14 1.49
N GLY A 137 1.64 4.42 1.12
CA GLY A 137 2.61 5.03 0.23
C GLY A 137 3.65 5.81 1.03
N LEU A 138 4.92 5.71 0.69
CA LEU A 138 5.99 6.50 1.29
C LEU A 138 6.64 7.42 0.27
N LEU A 139 6.98 8.63 0.71
CA LEU A 139 7.86 9.57 0.03
C LEU A 139 9.15 9.70 0.83
N SER A 140 10.27 9.45 0.16
CA SER A 140 11.61 9.56 0.72
C SER A 140 12.54 10.37 -0.18
N LEU A 141 13.56 10.99 0.42
CA LEU A 141 14.67 11.65 -0.27
C LEU A 141 15.82 10.65 -0.41
N VAL A 142 16.25 10.39 -1.64
CA VAL A 142 17.38 9.49 -1.93
C VAL A 142 18.69 10.28 -1.94
N GLU A 143 18.77 11.31 -2.78
CA GLU A 143 19.96 12.13 -2.93
C GLU A 143 19.61 13.54 -3.41
N THR A 144 20.53 14.48 -3.17
CA THR A 144 20.48 15.84 -3.71
C THR A 144 21.58 15.98 -4.77
N MET A 145 21.21 16.42 -5.96
CA MET A 145 22.09 16.64 -7.12
C MET A 145 22.79 18.00 -7.07
#